data_AF-A0A350RI07-F1
#
_entry.id   AF-A0A350RI07-F1
#
_cell.length_a   1.000
_cell.length_b   1.000
_cell.length_c   1.000
_cell.angle_alpha   90.00
_cell.angle_beta   90.00
_cell.angle_gamma   90.00
#
_symmetry.space_group_name_H-M   'P 1'
#
loop_
_entity.id
_entity.type
_entity.pdbx_description
1 polymer ?
#
loop_
_entity_poly.entity_id
_entity_poly.type
_entity_poly.pdbx_seq_one_letter_code
_entity_poly.pdbx_strand_id
1 'polypeptide(L)'
;PDPLEATSQIIGAIAADSIEPIGLGEVAGRYFLFHCGNGFDAAVVEQVERRAALKRYAGHPLFLWAGINTWLRHYDRSEPRMKVEHPLGCIDDSYFTIVLNTDPYTYLGSRPLSLAPAAKLHNGLSVVALRNMSLDTMSKLLRELFQGKPLQNSDDVYIANDIDTLTVTGHKPFPYQLDGDYLGQVAQLNFKWRPALLRLVKPIHE
;
A
#
# COMPACT_ATOMS: atom_id res chain seq x y z
N PRO A 1 -14.17 15.87 11.09
CA PRO A 1 -15.19 15.60 12.13
C PRO A 1 -14.94 16.46 13.38
N ASP A 2 -16.00 16.85 14.08
CA ASP A 2 -15.90 17.44 15.41
C ASP A 2 -15.36 16.36 16.40
N PRO A 3 -14.29 16.64 17.16
CA PRO A 3 -13.77 15.70 18.16
C PRO A 3 -14.83 15.17 19.14
N LEU A 4 -15.83 15.98 19.51
CA LEU A 4 -16.90 15.57 20.42
C LEU A 4 -17.84 14.55 19.78
N GLU A 5 -18.16 14.76 18.51
CA GLU A 5 -18.97 13.83 17.71
C GLU A 5 -18.26 12.48 17.54
N ALA A 6 -16.97 12.50 17.18
CA ALA A 6 -16.15 11.30 17.07
C ALA A 6 -16.05 10.52 18.40
N THR A 7 -15.90 11.23 19.51
CA THR A 7 -15.87 10.62 20.85
C THR A 7 -17.21 9.94 21.17
N SER A 8 -18.33 10.61 20.87
CA SER A 8 -19.66 10.05 21.10
C SER A 8 -19.91 8.79 20.26
N GLN A 9 -19.45 8.78 19.00
CA GLN A 9 -19.52 7.60 18.14
C GLN A 9 -18.71 6.42 18.70
N ILE A 10 -17.48 6.65 19.17
CA ILE A 10 -16.64 5.60 19.75
C ILE A 10 -17.26 5.03 21.04
N ILE A 11 -17.74 5.91 21.93
CA ILE A 11 -18.40 5.47 23.17
C ILE A 11 -19.64 4.63 22.84
N GLY A 12 -20.47 5.10 21.90
CA GLY A 12 -21.64 4.35 21.44
C GLY A 12 -21.27 2.97 20.91
N ALA A 13 -20.28 2.90 20.02
CA ALA A 13 -19.78 1.64 19.45
C ALA A 13 -19.29 0.65 20.52
N ILE A 14 -18.52 1.12 21.50
CA ILE A 14 -18.04 0.27 22.61
C ILE A 14 -19.21 -0.20 23.48
N ALA A 15 -20.15 0.70 23.81
CA ALA A 15 -21.31 0.37 24.63
C ALA A 15 -22.23 -0.66 23.95
N ALA A 16 -22.28 -0.66 22.62
CA ALA A 16 -23.02 -1.65 21.82
C ALA A 16 -22.23 -2.94 21.53
N ASP A 17 -21.02 -3.10 22.09
CA ASP A 17 -20.09 -4.19 21.79
C ASP A 17 -19.83 -4.37 20.27
N SER A 18 -19.79 -3.25 19.53
CA SER A 18 -19.45 -3.20 18.11
C SER A 18 -17.93 -3.34 17.94
N ILE A 19 -17.42 -4.52 18.28
CA ILE A 19 -16.00 -4.85 18.31
C ILE A 19 -15.79 -6.15 17.54
N GLU A 20 -15.02 -6.10 16.46
CA GLU A 20 -14.71 -7.30 15.66
C GLU A 20 -13.21 -7.62 15.71
N PRO A 21 -12.82 -8.91 15.77
CA PRO A 21 -11.44 -9.31 15.59
C PRO A 21 -11.05 -9.15 14.12
N ILE A 22 -9.89 -8.53 13.87
CA ILE A 22 -9.32 -8.32 12.55
C ILE A 22 -7.94 -8.96 12.42
N GLY A 23 -7.57 -9.32 11.19
CA GLY A 23 -6.26 -9.81 10.83
C GLY A 23 -5.24 -8.69 10.59
N LEU A 24 -3.98 -8.99 10.86
CA LEU A 24 -2.84 -8.11 10.59
C LEU A 24 -1.82 -8.81 9.70
N GLY A 25 -1.10 -8.02 8.91
CA GLY A 25 0.13 -8.48 8.29
C GLY A 25 1.28 -8.46 9.30
N GLU A 26 2.21 -9.41 9.19
CA GLU A 26 3.44 -9.50 9.96
C GLU A 26 4.62 -9.57 8.99
N VAL A 27 5.65 -8.76 9.23
CA VAL A 27 6.91 -8.80 8.49
C VAL A 27 8.06 -8.36 9.38
N ALA A 28 9.19 -9.08 9.32
CA ALA A 28 10.40 -8.76 10.11
C ALA A 28 10.11 -8.55 11.62
N GLY A 29 9.17 -9.32 12.18
CA GLY A 29 8.76 -9.23 13.60
C GLY A 29 7.88 -8.03 13.94
N ARG A 30 7.40 -7.28 12.95
CA ARG A 30 6.49 -6.13 13.09
C ARG A 30 5.13 -6.44 12.49
N TYR A 31 4.08 -5.90 13.09
CA TYR A 31 2.73 -5.97 12.54
C TYR A 31 2.38 -4.70 11.78
N PHE A 32 1.52 -4.83 10.76
CA PHE A 32 1.00 -3.71 9.99
C PHE A 32 -0.49 -3.86 9.70
N LEU A 33 -1.19 -2.73 9.68
CA LEU A 33 -2.64 -2.61 9.50
C LEU A 33 -3.02 -2.38 8.04
N PHE A 34 -2.25 -1.57 7.32
CA PHE A 34 -2.60 -1.11 5.98
C PHE A 34 -1.75 -1.81 4.93
N HIS A 35 -0.46 -1.51 4.88
CA HIS A 35 0.40 -2.02 3.83
C HIS A 35 1.90 -1.90 4.12
N CYS A 36 2.68 -2.71 3.40
CA CYS A 36 4.13 -2.62 3.32
C CYS A 36 4.53 -2.30 1.89
N GLY A 37 5.23 -1.18 1.69
CA GLY A 37 5.78 -0.77 0.40
C GLY A 37 7.23 -1.19 0.25
N ASN A 38 7.57 -1.90 -0.82
CA ASN A 38 8.90 -2.47 -1.06
C ASN A 38 9.50 -1.88 -2.34
N GLY A 39 10.72 -1.36 -2.27
CA GLY A 39 11.42 -0.74 -3.39
C GLY A 39 11.16 0.76 -3.56
N PHE A 40 10.25 1.33 -2.76
CA PHE A 40 10.06 2.79 -2.67
C PHE A 40 11.25 3.41 -1.93
N ASP A 41 12.05 4.18 -2.65
CA ASP A 41 13.24 4.82 -2.09
C ASP A 41 12.87 5.97 -1.14
N ALA A 42 13.53 6.06 0.03
CA ALA A 42 13.31 7.14 0.99
C ALA A 42 13.66 8.52 0.40
N ALA A 43 14.64 8.58 -0.52
CA ALA A 43 14.96 9.81 -1.25
C ALA A 43 13.78 10.31 -2.11
N VAL A 44 12.88 9.40 -2.49
CA VAL A 44 11.66 9.70 -3.26
C VAL A 44 10.58 10.25 -2.36
N VAL A 45 10.35 9.62 -1.20
CA VAL A 45 9.42 10.14 -0.20
C VAL A 45 9.85 11.55 0.19
N GLU A 46 11.14 11.77 0.44
CA GLU A 46 11.67 13.09 0.76
C GLU A 46 11.51 14.10 -0.39
N GLN A 47 11.70 13.71 -1.65
CA GLN A 47 11.47 14.61 -2.80
C GLN A 47 9.99 14.95 -3.02
N VAL A 48 9.09 13.98 -2.79
CA VAL A 48 7.64 14.18 -2.86
C VAL A 48 7.20 15.07 -1.69
N GLU A 49 7.69 14.82 -0.48
CA GLU A 49 7.40 15.60 0.73
C GLU A 49 7.96 17.02 0.67
N ARG A 50 9.20 17.22 0.22
CA ARG A 50 9.77 18.58 0.04
C ARG A 50 8.92 19.41 -0.91
N ARG A 51 8.34 18.79 -1.96
CA ARG A 51 7.42 19.46 -2.90
C ARG A 51 5.99 19.57 -2.38
N ALA A 52 5.55 18.67 -1.48
CA ALA A 52 4.23 18.68 -0.86
C ALA A 52 4.14 19.65 0.33
N ALA A 53 5.21 19.81 1.11
CA ALA A 53 5.30 20.75 2.23
C ALA A 53 5.19 22.21 1.75
N LEU A 54 5.79 22.52 0.60
CA LEU A 54 5.60 23.81 -0.11
C LEU A 54 4.15 24.03 -0.58
N LYS A 55 3.30 23.00 -0.55
CA LYS A 55 1.92 23.00 -1.08
C LYS A 55 0.86 22.60 -0.07
N ARG A 56 1.18 22.55 1.22
CA ARG A 56 0.17 22.37 2.28
C ARG A 56 -0.94 23.43 2.27
N TYR A 57 -0.77 24.50 1.47
CA TYR A 57 -1.75 25.55 1.19
C TYR A 57 -2.51 25.40 -0.15
N ALA A 58 -2.10 24.52 -1.06
CA ALA A 58 -2.72 24.31 -2.37
C ALA A 58 -3.11 22.84 -2.54
N GLY A 59 -4.23 22.45 -1.91
CA GLY A 59 -4.77 21.07 -1.86
C GLY A 59 -5.23 20.49 -3.20
N HIS A 60 -4.41 20.57 -4.26
CA HIS A 60 -4.78 20.14 -5.60
C HIS A 60 -4.19 18.74 -5.91
N PRO A 61 -5.03 17.73 -6.24
CA PRO A 61 -4.62 16.41 -6.71
C PRO A 61 -3.57 16.41 -7.85
N LEU A 62 -3.55 17.46 -8.68
CA LEU A 62 -2.57 17.69 -9.75
C LEU A 62 -1.14 17.82 -9.23
N PHE A 63 -0.94 18.24 -7.98
CA PHE A 63 0.40 18.44 -7.45
C PHE A 63 1.01 17.16 -6.88
N LEU A 64 0.21 16.29 -6.25
CA LEU A 64 0.67 14.93 -5.95
C LEU A 64 0.96 14.19 -7.26
N TRP A 65 0.11 14.38 -8.28
CA TRP A 65 0.32 13.86 -9.64
C TRP A 65 1.65 14.32 -10.26
N ALA A 66 1.98 15.61 -10.17
CA ALA A 66 3.25 16.12 -10.67
C ALA A 66 4.44 15.54 -9.89
N GLY A 67 4.29 15.31 -8.57
CA GLY A 67 5.27 14.64 -7.72
C GLY A 67 5.53 13.19 -8.18
N ILE A 68 4.48 12.39 -8.33
CA ILE A 68 4.55 11.00 -8.78
C ILE A 68 5.12 10.91 -10.21
N ASN A 69 4.65 11.73 -11.15
CA ASN A 69 5.14 11.71 -12.53
C ASN A 69 6.61 12.14 -12.65
N THR A 70 7.01 13.16 -11.87
CA THR A 70 8.42 13.58 -11.84
C THR A 70 9.28 12.51 -11.21
N TRP A 71 8.83 11.89 -10.12
CA TRP A 71 9.51 10.76 -9.52
C TRP A 71 9.71 9.62 -10.52
N LEU A 72 8.64 9.20 -11.20
CA LEU A 72 8.69 8.13 -12.17
C LEU A 72 9.77 8.35 -13.23
N ARG A 73 9.94 9.59 -13.70
CA ARG A 73 10.98 9.95 -14.68
C ARG A 73 12.41 9.84 -14.16
N HIS A 74 12.62 10.01 -12.85
CA HIS A 74 13.96 9.99 -12.23
C HIS A 74 14.24 8.70 -11.47
N TYR A 75 13.25 7.81 -11.33
CA TYR A 75 13.46 6.50 -10.75
C TYR A 75 14.39 5.68 -11.64
N ASP A 76 15.36 5.02 -11.02
CA ASP A 76 16.23 4.09 -11.74
C ASP A 76 15.44 2.84 -12.14
N ARG A 77 15.16 2.75 -13.44
CA ARG A 77 14.43 1.66 -14.10
C ARG A 77 15.38 0.72 -14.84
N SER A 78 16.69 0.82 -14.61
CA SER A 78 17.68 0.04 -15.36
C SER A 78 17.56 -1.46 -15.12
N GLU A 79 17.21 -1.86 -13.89
CA GLU A 79 17.05 -3.26 -13.50
C GLU A 79 15.86 -3.44 -12.55
N PRO A 80 15.09 -4.55 -12.69
CA PRO A 80 14.15 -5.00 -11.66
C PRO A 80 14.86 -5.13 -10.31
N ARG A 81 14.10 -4.95 -9.22
CA ARG A 81 14.69 -4.91 -7.88
C ARG A 81 14.45 -6.16 -7.06
N MET A 82 13.36 -6.88 -7.31
CA MET A 82 12.96 -7.97 -6.43
C MET A 82 12.15 -9.04 -7.15
N LYS A 83 12.24 -10.24 -6.58
CA LYS A 83 11.39 -11.40 -6.80
C LYS A 83 10.32 -11.46 -5.71
N VAL A 84 9.13 -11.96 -6.06
CA VAL A 84 8.04 -12.21 -5.12
C VAL A 84 7.56 -13.66 -5.26
N GLU A 85 7.49 -14.38 -4.15
CA GLU A 85 7.10 -15.78 -4.09
C GLU A 85 5.98 -16.00 -3.07
N HIS A 86 4.93 -16.74 -3.46
CA HIS A 86 3.83 -17.13 -2.59
C HIS A 86 3.20 -18.46 -3.06
N PRO A 87 2.34 -19.12 -2.25
CA PRO A 87 1.78 -20.43 -2.62
C PRO A 87 0.95 -20.46 -3.92
N LEU A 88 0.43 -19.33 -4.37
CA LEU A 88 -0.39 -19.24 -5.59
C LEU A 88 0.43 -18.85 -6.84
N GLY A 89 1.71 -18.50 -6.70
CA GLY A 89 2.51 -18.02 -7.83
C GLY A 89 3.84 -17.36 -7.46
N CYS A 90 4.57 -16.99 -8.51
CA CYS A 90 5.87 -16.34 -8.39
C CYS A 90 6.03 -15.29 -9.50
N ILE A 91 6.74 -14.22 -9.17
CA ILE A 91 7.21 -13.21 -10.12
C ILE A 91 8.71 -13.07 -9.91
N ASP A 92 9.49 -13.29 -10.96
CA ASP A 92 10.95 -13.18 -10.86
C ASP A 92 11.45 -11.73 -10.83
N ASP A 93 10.69 -10.82 -11.46
CA ASP A 93 11.08 -9.42 -11.63
C ASP A 93 9.94 -8.44 -11.36
N SER A 94 10.12 -7.61 -10.33
CA SER A 94 9.32 -6.40 -10.08
C SER A 94 10.21 -5.20 -9.72
N TYR A 95 9.74 -4.01 -10.10
CA TYR A 95 10.41 -2.73 -9.81
C TYR A 95 10.03 -2.19 -8.43
N PHE A 96 8.80 -2.42 -8.01
CA PHE A 96 8.30 -2.22 -6.66
C PHE A 96 7.16 -3.20 -6.38
N THR A 97 6.97 -3.54 -5.11
CA THR A 97 5.90 -4.43 -4.66
C THR A 97 5.21 -3.81 -3.45
N ILE A 98 3.89 -3.79 -3.44
CA ILE A 98 3.07 -3.36 -2.32
C ILE A 98 2.33 -4.59 -1.79
N VAL A 99 2.45 -4.84 -0.50
CA VAL A 99 1.70 -5.88 0.22
C VAL A 99 0.64 -5.19 1.06
N LEU A 100 -0.64 -5.46 0.81
CA LEU A 100 -1.77 -4.82 1.48
C LEU A 100 -2.45 -5.80 2.43
N ASN A 101 -2.76 -5.33 3.64
CA ASN A 101 -3.68 -5.99 4.58
C ASN A 101 -5.11 -5.44 4.44
N THR A 102 -5.27 -4.20 3.97
CA THR A 102 -6.60 -3.64 3.62
C THR A 102 -6.49 -2.64 2.48
N ASP A 103 -7.58 -2.49 1.73
CA ASP A 103 -7.79 -1.41 0.77
C ASP A 103 -8.70 -0.32 1.41
N PRO A 104 -8.57 0.97 1.04
CA PRO A 104 -7.68 1.56 0.03
C PRO A 104 -6.21 1.66 0.48
N TYR A 105 -5.29 1.59 -0.50
CA TYR A 105 -3.85 1.79 -0.28
C TYR A 105 -3.54 3.16 0.33
N THR A 106 -4.16 4.21 -0.20
CA THR A 106 -4.01 5.58 0.30
C THR A 106 -5.18 6.45 -0.15
N TYR A 107 -5.19 7.72 0.26
CA TYR A 107 -6.18 8.71 -0.15
C TYR A 107 -5.52 9.89 -0.86
N LEU A 108 -6.10 10.31 -1.98
CA LEU A 108 -5.73 11.53 -2.69
C LEU A 108 -6.78 12.62 -2.43
N GLY A 109 -6.54 13.43 -1.40
CA GLY A 109 -7.58 14.31 -0.87
C GLY A 109 -8.70 13.46 -0.26
N SER A 110 -9.93 13.63 -0.75
CA SER A 110 -11.09 12.82 -0.33
C SER A 110 -11.31 11.55 -1.15
N ARG A 111 -10.48 11.27 -2.17
CA ARG A 111 -10.67 10.13 -3.07
C ARG A 111 -9.82 8.93 -2.64
N PRO A 112 -10.40 7.74 -2.43
CA PRO A 112 -9.62 6.54 -2.16
C PRO A 112 -8.85 6.11 -3.40
N LEU A 113 -7.59 5.72 -3.22
CA LEU A 113 -6.75 5.10 -4.22
C LEU A 113 -6.71 3.60 -3.95
N SER A 114 -7.54 2.85 -4.67
CA SER A 114 -7.68 1.40 -4.53
C SER A 114 -6.67 0.68 -5.41
N LEU A 115 -5.82 -0.17 -4.82
CA LEU A 115 -4.87 -1.00 -5.58
C LEU A 115 -5.31 -2.45 -5.65
N ALA A 116 -5.93 -2.93 -4.57
CA ALA A 116 -6.39 -4.31 -4.45
C ALA A 116 -7.73 -4.33 -3.72
N PRO A 117 -8.87 -4.10 -4.42
CA PRO A 117 -10.19 -4.05 -3.80
C PRO A 117 -10.60 -5.32 -3.02
N ALA A 118 -9.91 -6.43 -3.26
CA ALA A 118 -10.12 -7.69 -2.55
C ALA A 118 -9.45 -7.73 -1.17
N ALA A 119 -8.51 -6.82 -0.85
CA ALA A 119 -7.82 -6.77 0.43
C ALA A 119 -8.77 -6.29 1.52
N LYS A 120 -9.06 -7.15 2.50
CA LYS A 120 -9.95 -6.88 3.62
C LYS A 120 -9.31 -7.32 4.92
N LEU A 121 -9.71 -6.69 6.01
CA LEU A 121 -9.23 -7.02 7.35
C LEU A 121 -9.52 -8.46 7.83
N HIS A 122 -10.30 -9.25 7.10
CA HIS A 122 -10.71 -10.61 7.46
C HIS A 122 -10.24 -11.68 6.46
N ASN A 123 -9.40 -11.34 5.49
CA ASN A 123 -8.81 -12.30 4.56
C ASN A 123 -7.29 -12.10 4.46
N GLY A 124 -6.62 -13.02 3.76
CA GLY A 124 -5.18 -12.98 3.58
C GLY A 124 -4.70 -11.72 2.83
N LEU A 125 -3.39 -11.53 2.81
CA LEU A 125 -2.77 -10.35 2.20
C LEU A 125 -3.02 -10.28 0.70
N SER A 126 -3.07 -9.07 0.16
CA SER A 126 -2.99 -8.82 -1.26
C SER A 126 -1.61 -8.32 -1.64
N VAL A 127 -1.13 -8.71 -2.82
CA VAL A 127 0.16 -8.33 -3.36
C VAL A 127 -0.07 -7.66 -4.70
N VAL A 128 0.44 -6.44 -4.86
CA VAL A 128 0.47 -5.71 -6.12
C VAL A 128 1.93 -5.44 -6.47
N ALA A 129 2.42 -6.07 -7.52
CA ALA A 129 3.80 -5.95 -7.97
C ALA A 129 3.84 -5.33 -9.36
N LEU A 130 4.59 -4.23 -9.52
CA LEU A 130 4.76 -3.59 -10.80
C LEU A 130 5.95 -4.21 -11.56
N ARG A 131 5.66 -4.73 -12.75
CA ARG A 131 6.63 -5.43 -13.62
C ARG A 131 7.18 -4.54 -14.72
N ASN A 132 6.48 -3.46 -15.07
CA ASN A 132 6.90 -2.53 -16.11
C ASN A 132 6.77 -1.08 -15.64
N MET A 133 7.87 -0.33 -15.76
CA MET A 133 7.94 1.09 -15.38
C MET A 133 7.89 2.05 -16.58
N SER A 134 7.54 1.58 -17.78
CA SER A 134 7.41 2.47 -18.95
C SER A 134 6.51 3.68 -18.64
N LEU A 135 6.80 4.85 -19.21
CA LEU A 135 5.98 6.04 -18.97
C LEU A 135 4.53 5.83 -19.40
N ASP A 136 4.32 5.04 -20.46
CA ASP A 136 3.00 4.71 -20.97
C ASP A 136 2.22 3.83 -19.99
N THR A 137 2.83 2.74 -19.51
CA THR A 137 2.28 1.86 -18.47
C THR A 137 1.92 2.68 -17.23
N MET A 138 2.85 3.49 -16.73
CA MET A 138 2.60 4.27 -15.53
C MET A 138 1.50 5.32 -15.73
N SER A 139 1.47 5.98 -16.89
CA SER A 139 0.41 6.94 -17.20
C SER A 139 -0.96 6.26 -17.28
N LYS A 140 -1.03 5.03 -17.81
CA LYS A 140 -2.25 4.23 -17.89
C LYS A 140 -2.73 3.81 -16.51
N LEU A 141 -1.85 3.23 -15.69
CA LEU A 141 -2.17 2.81 -14.31
C LEU A 141 -2.68 3.98 -13.48
N LEU A 142 -1.98 5.11 -13.54
CA LEU A 142 -2.43 6.33 -12.85
C LEU A 142 -3.80 6.78 -13.36
N ARG A 143 -4.03 6.83 -14.67
CA ARG A 143 -5.36 7.19 -15.22
C ARG A 143 -6.47 6.27 -14.74
N GLU A 144 -6.22 4.96 -14.70
CA GLU A 144 -7.19 3.96 -14.21
C GLU A 144 -7.51 4.18 -12.74
N LEU A 145 -6.48 4.36 -11.90
CA LEU A 145 -6.65 4.68 -10.48
C LEU A 145 -7.43 5.98 -10.25
N PHE A 146 -7.14 7.03 -11.04
CA PHE A 146 -7.86 8.30 -10.98
C PHE A 146 -9.33 8.18 -11.41
N GLN A 147 -9.63 7.25 -12.32
CA GLN A 147 -10.99 6.94 -12.76
C GLN A 147 -11.72 6.00 -11.78
N GLY A 148 -11.05 5.57 -10.69
CA GLY A 148 -11.60 4.59 -9.74
C GLY A 148 -11.76 3.19 -10.36
N LYS A 149 -11.06 2.91 -11.46
CA LYS A 149 -11.08 1.59 -12.08
C LYS A 149 -10.20 0.65 -11.26
N PRO A 150 -10.68 -0.55 -10.90
CA PRO A 150 -9.86 -1.51 -10.19
C PRO A 150 -8.69 -1.92 -11.08
N LEU A 151 -7.49 -2.01 -10.50
CA LEU A 151 -6.35 -2.56 -11.20
C LEU A 151 -6.62 -4.03 -11.54
N GLN A 152 -6.17 -4.44 -12.73
CA GLN A 152 -6.29 -5.80 -13.20
C GLN A 152 -4.92 -6.40 -13.43
N ASN A 153 -4.82 -7.70 -13.20
CA ASN A 153 -3.61 -8.45 -13.50
C ASN A 153 -3.30 -8.36 -15.01
N SER A 154 -2.04 -8.07 -15.35
CA SER A 154 -1.56 -7.87 -16.71
C SER A 154 -0.05 -8.15 -16.78
N ASP A 155 0.53 -8.06 -17.97
CA ASP A 155 1.98 -8.17 -18.12
C ASP A 155 2.74 -7.06 -17.38
N ASP A 156 2.09 -5.91 -17.18
CA ASP A 156 2.66 -4.73 -16.53
C ASP A 156 2.51 -4.75 -15.00
N VAL A 157 1.42 -5.33 -14.47
CA VAL A 157 1.08 -5.36 -13.05
C VAL A 157 0.61 -6.75 -12.68
N TYR A 158 1.28 -7.35 -11.70
CA TYR A 158 0.81 -8.58 -11.09
C TYR A 158 -0.02 -8.29 -9.85
N ILE A 159 -1.14 -9.00 -9.71
CA ILE A 159 -2.00 -8.93 -8.53
C ILE A 159 -2.33 -10.34 -8.06
N ALA A 160 -2.09 -10.62 -6.79
CA ALA A 160 -2.56 -11.80 -6.08
C ALA A 160 -3.27 -11.38 -4.80
N ASN A 161 -4.29 -12.12 -4.38
CA ASN A 161 -5.10 -11.81 -3.20
C ASN A 161 -5.24 -13.05 -2.33
N ASP A 162 -5.65 -12.84 -1.07
CA ASP A 162 -5.91 -13.91 -0.11
C ASP A 162 -4.68 -14.80 0.14
N ILE A 163 -3.54 -14.13 0.36
CA ILE A 163 -2.24 -14.76 0.55
C ILE A 163 -1.86 -14.78 2.03
N ASP A 164 -1.78 -15.97 2.62
CA ASP A 164 -1.37 -16.11 4.02
C ASP A 164 0.13 -15.89 4.25
N THR A 165 0.96 -16.21 3.26
CA THR A 165 2.42 -16.07 3.36
C THR A 165 3.02 -15.69 2.01
N LEU A 166 4.00 -14.78 2.03
CA LEU A 166 4.82 -14.49 0.84
C LEU A 166 6.23 -14.11 1.23
N THR A 167 7.15 -14.20 0.27
CA THR A 167 8.53 -13.74 0.40
C THR A 167 8.83 -12.73 -0.68
N VAL A 168 9.43 -11.61 -0.31
CA VAL A 168 9.99 -10.62 -1.24
C VAL A 168 11.51 -10.66 -1.09
N THR A 169 12.21 -10.99 -2.16
CA THR A 169 13.67 -11.12 -2.18
C THR A 169 14.26 -10.14 -3.17
N GLY A 170 15.17 -9.30 -2.71
CA GLY A 170 15.84 -8.30 -3.54
C GLY A 170 17.00 -8.89 -4.33
N HIS A 171 17.13 -8.49 -5.59
CA HIS A 171 18.35 -8.73 -6.38
C HIS A 171 19.54 -7.92 -5.81
N LYS A 172 19.22 -6.80 -5.14
CA LYS A 172 20.11 -5.98 -4.30
C LYS A 172 19.30 -5.56 -3.05
N PRO A 173 19.95 -5.13 -1.95
CA PRO A 173 19.23 -4.56 -0.82
C PRO A 173 18.27 -3.45 -1.28
N PHE A 174 17.03 -3.50 -0.82
CA PHE A 174 15.98 -2.58 -1.23
C PHE A 174 15.35 -1.88 -0.03
N PRO A 175 14.91 -0.61 -0.20
CA PRO A 175 14.21 0.13 0.83
C PRO A 175 12.81 -0.42 1.05
N TYR A 176 12.32 -0.38 2.29
CA TYR A 176 10.93 -0.72 2.58
C TYR A 176 10.32 0.22 3.63
N GLN A 177 9.00 0.37 3.55
CA GLN A 177 8.20 1.10 4.51
C GLN A 177 7.06 0.21 5.02
N LEU A 178 6.65 0.44 6.26
CA LEU A 178 5.56 -0.26 6.91
C LEU A 178 4.57 0.76 7.47
N ASP A 179 3.31 0.73 7.01
CA ASP A 179 2.26 1.69 7.38
C ASP A 179 2.68 3.18 7.28
N GLY A 180 3.59 3.50 6.36
CA GLY A 180 4.12 4.85 6.13
C GLY A 180 5.48 5.11 6.78
N ASP A 181 5.93 4.26 7.71
CA ASP A 181 7.21 4.42 8.37
C ASP A 181 8.34 3.77 7.56
N TYR A 182 9.35 4.56 7.19
CA TYR A 182 10.55 4.03 6.52
C TYR A 182 11.43 3.25 7.51
N LEU A 183 11.80 2.02 7.15
CA LEU A 183 12.51 1.09 8.04
C LEU A 183 13.91 0.69 7.55
N GLY A 184 14.45 1.41 6.57
CA GLY A 184 15.79 1.16 6.02
C GLY A 184 15.77 0.19 4.83
N GLN A 185 16.89 -0.51 4.62
CA GLN A 185 17.08 -1.44 3.51
C GLN A 185 17.25 -2.87 3.99
N VAL A 186 16.77 -3.82 3.20
CA VAL A 186 16.77 -5.26 3.50
C VAL A 186 17.04 -6.06 2.23
N ALA A 187 17.61 -7.25 2.38
CA ALA A 187 17.79 -8.18 1.26
C ALA A 187 16.54 -9.04 1.01
N GLN A 188 15.77 -9.33 2.06
CA GLN A 188 14.59 -10.19 1.99
C GLN A 188 13.59 -9.82 3.09
N LEU A 189 12.30 -9.97 2.78
CA LEU A 189 11.19 -9.84 3.71
C LEU A 189 10.27 -11.06 3.60
N ASN A 190 9.94 -11.64 4.76
CA ASN A 190 9.01 -12.76 4.87
C ASN A 190 7.73 -12.26 5.52
N PHE A 191 6.62 -12.32 4.79
CA PHE A 191 5.32 -11.86 5.24
C PHE A 191 4.47 -13.03 5.71
N LYS A 192 3.65 -12.76 6.73
CA LYS A 192 2.60 -13.66 7.20
C LYS A 192 1.34 -12.86 7.48
N TRP A 193 0.19 -13.41 7.13
CA TRP A 193 -1.08 -12.92 7.62
C TRP A 193 -1.42 -13.59 8.95
N ARG A 194 -1.92 -12.81 9.91
CA ARG A 194 -2.31 -13.28 11.24
C ARG A 194 -3.78 -12.98 11.48
N PRO A 195 -4.68 -13.99 11.40
CA PRO A 195 -6.11 -13.78 11.61
C PRO A 195 -6.41 -13.34 13.04
N ALA A 196 -7.45 -12.51 13.21
CA ALA A 196 -8.09 -12.22 14.50
C ALA A 196 -7.13 -11.73 15.61
N LEU A 197 -6.07 -11.00 15.25
CA LEU A 197 -5.01 -10.59 16.16
C LEU A 197 -5.34 -9.29 16.91
N LEU A 198 -6.08 -8.37 16.28
CA LEU A 198 -6.46 -7.07 16.87
C LEU A 198 -7.98 -6.99 17.02
N ARG A 199 -8.47 -6.42 18.12
CA ARG A 199 -9.90 -6.09 18.29
C ARG A 199 -10.15 -4.66 17.82
N LEU A 200 -10.96 -4.50 16.78
CA LEU A 200 -11.29 -3.22 16.18
C LEU A 200 -12.70 -2.79 16.61
N VAL A 201 -12.81 -1.60 17.19
CA VAL A 201 -14.11 -0.95 17.43
C VAL A 201 -14.61 -0.35 16.12
N LYS A 202 -15.86 -0.62 15.76
CA LYS A 202 -16.48 -0.09 14.52
C LYS A 202 -17.67 0.81 14.82
N PRO A 203 -17.80 1.95 14.11
CA PRO A 203 -19.00 2.78 14.20
C PRO A 203 -20.26 1.97 13.93
N ILE A 204 -21.33 2.24 14.68
CA ILE A 204 -22.64 1.57 14.52
C ILE A 204 -23.36 2.08 13.25
N HIS A 205 -22.99 3.27 12.78
CA HIS A 205 -23.55 3.93 11.61
C HIS A 205 -22.39 4.39 10.70
N GLU A 206 -22.48 4.09 9.40
CA GLU A 206 -21.56 4.56 8.35
C GLU A 206 -21.85 6.02 7.95
#